data_AF-A0A958G455-F1
#
_entry.id   AF-A0A958G455-F1
#
_cell.length_a   1.000
_cell.length_b   1.000
_cell.length_c   1.000
_cell.angle_alpha   90.00
_cell.angle_beta   90.00
_cell.angle_gamma   90.00
#
_symmetry.space_group_name_H-M   'P 1'
#
loop_
_entity.id
_entity.type
_entity.pdbx_description
1 polymer ?
#
loop_
_entity_poly.entity_id
_entity_poly.type
_entity_poly.pdbx_seq_one_letter_code
_entity_poly.pdbx_strand_id
1 'polypeptide(L)'
;VFRFLDLDFIFQIVLSLFAILFAYNAINGEKEQGTLRLTFANAVPRATYILGKMAGTFLALAVPLLIPLLIGCLLLILLGIPLNGGDWGRLALIIGAGLLYFGVFLTLSIWVSALTRRSASSFLLLLILWLFAVLIIPRSAVLLAGRAVDVLPIDEIATQKSRLMAQLWEEDRKVMANFRPSQTEDTEAMLNEFNQFMQDQAEKREQKLRALSERLEEQRRNGERLRERWALWLARLSPTASFSLAAMNLAGTSLMLKQQYLDAANAYQ
;
A
#
# COMPACT_ATOMS: atom_id res chain seq x y z
N VAL A 1 -0.89 9.18 18.10
CA VAL A 1 -1.64 8.31 17.16
C VAL A 1 -1.70 6.92 17.76
N PHE A 2 -2.72 6.64 18.57
CA PHE A 2 -2.95 5.29 19.08
C PHE A 2 -3.35 4.44 17.87
N ARG A 3 -2.47 3.53 17.45
CA ARG A 3 -2.82 2.51 16.47
C ARG A 3 -3.78 1.58 17.20
N PHE A 4 -5.06 1.56 16.81
CA PHE A 4 -6.02 0.61 17.37
C PHE A 4 -5.47 -0.82 17.17
N LEU A 5 -5.75 -1.71 18.11
CA LEU A 5 -5.36 -3.12 18.05
C LEU A 5 -6.21 -3.82 16.99
N ASP A 6 -5.86 -3.59 15.73
CA ASP A 6 -6.52 -4.20 14.59
C ASP A 6 -5.89 -5.54 14.26
N LEU A 7 -6.65 -6.38 13.55
CA LEU A 7 -6.21 -7.73 13.17
C LEU A 7 -4.89 -7.70 12.37
N ASP A 8 -4.68 -6.71 11.49
CA ASP A 8 -3.41 -6.53 10.75
C ASP A 8 -2.22 -6.30 11.70
N PHE A 9 -2.40 -5.52 12.77
CA PHE A 9 -1.35 -5.30 13.76
C PHE A 9 -0.99 -6.59 14.52
N ILE A 10 -2.01 -7.36 14.92
CA ILE A 10 -1.85 -8.62 15.62
C ILE A 10 -1.05 -9.60 14.74
N PHE A 11 -1.43 -9.75 13.48
CA PHE A 11 -0.72 -10.61 12.56
C PHE A 11 0.72 -10.13 12.31
N GLN A 12 0.93 -8.85 12.02
CA GLN A 12 2.24 -8.34 11.64
C GLN A 12 3.25 -8.37 12.78
N ILE A 13 2.87 -7.91 13.98
CA ILE A 13 3.79 -7.70 15.09
C ILE A 13 3.74 -8.88 16.05
N VAL A 14 2.56 -9.19 16.57
CA VAL A 14 2.43 -10.21 17.63
C VAL A 14 2.77 -11.58 17.06
N LEU A 15 2.16 -11.96 15.94
CA LEU A 15 2.35 -13.30 15.38
C LEU A 15 3.78 -13.57 14.91
N SER A 16 4.40 -12.61 14.25
CA SER A 16 5.77 -12.76 13.77
C SER A 16 6.78 -12.88 14.92
N LEU A 17 6.59 -12.12 16.01
CA LEU A 17 7.40 -12.24 17.21
C LEU A 17 7.18 -13.58 17.91
N PHE A 18 5.93 -14.04 18.00
CA PHE A 18 5.62 -15.38 18.52
C PHE A 18 6.29 -16.47 17.68
N ALA A 19 6.23 -16.39 16.35
CA ALA A 19 6.90 -17.34 15.47
C ALA A 19 8.40 -17.45 15.79
N ILE A 20 9.07 -16.30 15.97
CA ILE A 20 10.49 -16.24 16.33
C ILE A 20 10.73 -16.80 17.73
N LEU A 21 9.95 -16.37 18.72
CA LEU A 21 10.12 -16.77 20.11
C LEU A 21 9.98 -18.28 20.32
N PHE A 22 9.10 -18.94 19.56
CA PHE A 22 8.91 -20.38 19.66
C PHE A 22 9.82 -21.21 18.76
N ALA A 23 10.46 -20.61 17.75
CA ALA A 23 11.27 -21.34 16.78
C ALA A 23 12.78 -20.97 16.78
N TYR A 24 13.23 -19.94 17.51
CA TYR A 24 14.63 -19.50 17.50
C TYR A 24 15.60 -20.59 17.99
N ASN A 25 15.14 -21.44 18.91
CA ASN A 25 15.93 -22.52 19.50
C ASN A 25 15.62 -23.91 18.91
N ALA A 26 14.84 -23.99 17.82
CA ALA A 26 14.30 -25.25 17.32
C ALA A 26 15.38 -26.28 16.98
N ILE A 27 16.48 -25.90 16.33
CA ILE A 27 17.55 -26.81 15.90
C ILE A 27 18.79 -26.65 16.76
N ASN A 28 19.27 -25.43 16.98
CA ASN A 28 20.42 -25.15 17.83
C ASN A 28 20.21 -25.57 19.30
N GLY A 29 19.00 -25.50 19.85
CA GLY A 29 18.71 -26.01 21.20
C GLY A 29 18.97 -27.51 21.32
N GLU A 30 18.59 -28.28 20.30
CA GLU A 30 18.91 -29.72 20.25
C GLU A 30 20.38 -30.01 19.94
N LYS A 31 21.07 -29.12 19.21
CA LYS A 31 22.52 -29.21 19.02
C LYS A 31 23.26 -29.00 20.33
N GLU A 32 22.85 -28.02 21.13
CA GLU A 32 23.44 -27.71 22.43
C GLU A 32 23.24 -28.87 23.42
N GLN A 33 22.06 -29.48 23.41
CA GLN A 33 21.73 -30.63 24.28
C GLN A 33 22.32 -31.96 23.78
N GLY A 34 22.91 -31.99 22.59
CA GLY A 34 23.45 -33.20 21.97
C GLY A 34 22.41 -34.20 21.45
N THR A 35 21.12 -33.93 21.66
CA THR A 35 20.01 -34.80 21.21
C THR A 35 19.97 -34.93 19.70
N LEU A 36 20.36 -33.89 18.96
CA LEU A 36 20.41 -33.94 17.49
C LEU A 36 21.38 -35.01 16.98
N ARG A 37 22.51 -35.22 17.68
CA ARG A 37 23.50 -36.27 17.32
C ARG A 37 22.94 -37.66 17.57
N LEU A 38 22.17 -37.84 18.65
CA LEU A 38 21.51 -39.10 18.97
C LEU A 38 20.42 -39.44 17.94
N THR A 39 19.64 -38.45 17.51
CA THR A 39 18.60 -38.66 16.49
C THR A 39 19.18 -39.13 15.15
N PHE A 40 20.30 -38.53 14.71
CA PHE A 40 20.98 -38.93 13.46
C PHE A 40 21.90 -40.15 13.59
N ALA A 41 22.05 -40.71 14.78
CA ALA A 41 22.65 -42.04 14.92
C ALA A 41 21.68 -43.14 14.42
N ASN A 42 20.39 -42.85 14.37
CA ASN A 42 19.38 -43.70 13.72
C ASN A 42 19.27 -43.39 12.22
N ALA A 43 18.74 -44.34 11.45
CA ALA A 43 18.54 -44.23 10.01
C ALA A 43 17.37 -43.29 9.63
N VAL A 44 17.41 -42.04 10.08
CA VAL A 44 16.40 -41.01 9.79
C VAL A 44 16.94 -40.01 8.75
N PRO A 45 16.29 -39.86 7.59
CA PRO A 45 16.69 -38.85 6.60
C PRO A 45 16.59 -37.42 7.15
N ARG A 46 17.61 -36.60 6.88
CA ARG A 46 17.67 -35.20 7.33
C ARG A 46 16.49 -34.35 6.82
N ALA A 47 16.05 -34.59 5.59
CA ALA A 47 14.94 -33.87 4.99
C ALA A 47 13.61 -34.16 5.72
N THR A 48 13.32 -35.42 5.99
CA THR A 48 12.11 -35.84 6.71
C THR A 48 12.09 -35.31 8.14
N TYR A 49 13.24 -35.30 8.82
CA TYR A 49 13.36 -34.72 10.15
C TYR A 49 13.04 -33.21 10.15
N ILE A 50 13.62 -32.44 9.22
CA ILE A 50 13.37 -30.99 9.14
C ILE A 50 11.91 -30.70 8.77
N LEU A 51 11.36 -31.39 7.77
CA LEU A 51 9.97 -31.19 7.34
C LEU A 51 8.97 -31.57 8.44
N GLY A 52 9.18 -32.70 9.11
CA GLY A 52 8.35 -33.12 10.24
C GLY A 52 8.41 -32.12 11.38
N LYS A 53 9.59 -31.55 11.65
CA LYS A 53 9.76 -30.51 12.66
C LYS A 53 9.08 -29.20 12.28
N MET A 54 9.23 -28.76 11.04
CA MET A 54 8.55 -27.57 10.52
C MET A 54 7.03 -27.71 10.59
N ALA A 55 6.49 -28.83 10.10
CA ALA A 55 5.05 -29.10 10.13
C ALA A 55 4.53 -29.26 11.57
N GLY A 56 5.26 -29.96 12.43
CA GLY A 56 4.92 -30.14 13.83
C GLY A 56 4.88 -28.83 14.60
N THR A 57 5.92 -28.00 14.48
CA THR A 57 5.96 -26.67 15.11
C THR A 57 4.89 -25.74 14.53
N PHE A 58 4.66 -25.79 13.22
CA PHE A 58 3.59 -25.00 12.59
C PHE A 58 2.21 -25.38 13.13
N LEU A 59 1.85 -26.66 13.15
CA LEU A 59 0.56 -27.13 13.65
C LEU A 59 0.41 -26.86 15.16
N ALA A 60 1.45 -27.12 15.94
CA ALA A 60 1.44 -26.93 17.40
C ALA A 60 1.20 -25.47 17.79
N LEU A 61 1.63 -24.51 16.96
CA LEU A 61 1.42 -23.09 17.22
C LEU A 61 0.19 -22.52 16.50
N ALA A 62 -0.12 -23.00 15.29
CA ALA A 62 -1.28 -22.54 14.53
C ALA A 62 -2.61 -22.94 15.17
N VAL A 63 -2.71 -24.14 15.76
CA VAL A 63 -3.96 -24.61 16.39
C VAL A 63 -4.36 -23.72 17.57
N PRO A 64 -3.51 -23.46 18.59
CA PRO A 64 -3.85 -22.53 19.67
C PRO A 64 -4.14 -21.11 19.18
N LEU A 65 -3.48 -20.67 18.11
CA LEU A 65 -3.68 -19.36 17.51
C LEU A 65 -5.06 -19.21 16.85
N LEU A 66 -5.57 -20.28 16.25
CA LEU A 66 -6.88 -20.26 15.61
C LEU A 66 -8.02 -20.12 16.62
N ILE A 67 -7.84 -20.58 17.87
CA ILE A 67 -8.87 -20.51 18.91
C ILE A 67 -9.40 -19.07 19.13
N PRO A 68 -8.56 -18.06 19.47
CA PRO A 68 -9.04 -16.70 19.66
C PRO A 68 -9.62 -16.08 18.38
N LEU A 69 -9.12 -16.46 17.20
CA LEU A 69 -9.68 -15.99 15.91
C LEU A 69 -11.08 -16.53 15.67
N LEU A 70 -11.30 -17.83 15.93
CA LEU A 70 -12.61 -18.47 15.82
C LEU A 70 -13.60 -17.92 16.86
N ILE A 71 -13.14 -17.64 18.08
CA ILE A 71 -13.96 -16.96 19.10
C ILE A 71 -14.35 -15.55 18.61
N GLY A 72 -13.41 -14.81 18.02
CA GLY A 72 -13.69 -13.52 17.39
C GLY A 72 -14.77 -13.62 16.31
N CYS A 73 -14.67 -14.59 15.41
CA CYS A 73 -15.70 -14.87 14.39
C CYS A 73 -17.07 -15.19 15.00
N LEU A 74 -17.09 -16.05 16.03
CA LEU A 74 -18.33 -16.41 16.73
C LEU A 74 -18.98 -15.17 17.38
N LEU A 75 -18.16 -14.28 17.94
CA LEU A 75 -18.62 -13.06 18.56
C LEU A 75 -19.25 -12.10 17.54
N LEU A 76 -18.73 -12.02 16.30
CA LEU A 76 -19.37 -11.24 15.23
C LEU A 76 -20.79 -11.73 14.91
N ILE A 77 -20.99 -13.05 14.92
CA ILE A 77 -22.31 -13.67 14.71
C ILE A 77 -23.23 -13.32 15.89
N LEU A 78 -22.75 -13.46 17.12
CA LEU A 78 -23.51 -13.18 18.35
C LEU A 78 -23.92 -11.70 18.46
N LEU A 79 -23.09 -10.77 17.98
CA LEU A 79 -23.41 -9.35 17.95
C LEU A 79 -24.39 -8.95 16.83
N GLY A 80 -24.81 -9.89 15.99
CA GLY A 80 -25.79 -9.65 14.92
C GLY A 80 -25.26 -8.79 13.78
N ILE A 81 -23.95 -8.79 13.54
CA ILE A 81 -23.36 -8.02 12.45
C ILE A 81 -23.75 -8.69 11.11
N PRO A 82 -24.44 -7.98 10.19
CA PRO A 82 -24.90 -8.55 8.93
C PRO A 82 -23.73 -8.76 7.97
N LEU A 83 -23.06 -9.92 8.08
CA LEU A 83 -22.00 -10.34 7.18
C LEU A 83 -22.59 -11.21 6.07
N ASN A 84 -22.32 -10.84 4.81
CA ASN A 84 -22.74 -11.64 3.67
C ASN A 84 -21.79 -12.83 3.47
N GLY A 85 -22.18 -13.84 2.68
CA GLY A 85 -21.33 -15.02 2.42
C GLY A 85 -19.97 -14.66 1.80
N GLY A 86 -19.92 -13.59 1.01
CA GLY A 86 -18.67 -13.05 0.47
C GLY A 86 -17.73 -12.46 1.54
N ASP A 87 -18.27 -11.88 2.61
CA ASP A 87 -17.48 -11.29 3.71
C ASP A 87 -16.83 -12.38 4.56
N TRP A 88 -17.56 -13.47 4.80
CA TRP A 88 -17.01 -14.68 5.43
C TRP A 88 -15.86 -15.27 4.63
N GLY A 89 -16.00 -15.34 3.30
CA GLY A 89 -14.92 -15.77 2.41
C GLY A 89 -13.69 -14.87 2.49
N ARG A 90 -13.87 -13.55 2.49
CA ARG A 90 -12.78 -12.58 2.66
C ARG A 90 -12.09 -12.73 4.01
N LEU A 91 -12.86 -12.90 5.08
CA LEU A 91 -12.31 -13.08 6.42
C LEU A 91 -11.50 -14.38 6.53
N ALA A 92 -11.99 -15.48 5.95
CA ALA A 92 -11.25 -16.74 5.87
C ALA A 92 -9.92 -16.58 5.09
N LEU A 93 -9.94 -15.84 3.97
CA LEU A 93 -8.72 -15.54 3.20
C LEU A 93 -7.73 -14.68 3.98
N ILE A 94 -8.20 -13.71 4.78
CA ILE A 94 -7.34 -12.89 5.64
C ILE A 94 -6.67 -13.77 6.71
N ILE A 95 -7.42 -14.65 7.37
CA ILE A 95 -6.87 -15.59 8.36
C ILE A 95 -5.86 -16.54 7.68
N GLY A 96 -6.19 -17.07 6.51
CA GLY A 96 -5.29 -17.94 5.74
C GLY A 96 -3.99 -17.24 5.33
N ALA A 97 -4.08 -15.98 4.87
CA ALA A 97 -2.90 -15.16 4.57
C ALA A 97 -2.07 -14.90 5.84
N GLY A 98 -2.71 -14.71 6.99
CA GLY A 98 -2.05 -14.52 8.28
C GLY A 98 -1.31 -15.77 8.75
N LEU A 99 -1.90 -16.96 8.57
CA LEU A 99 -1.24 -18.24 8.83
C LEU A 99 -0.06 -18.50 7.89
N LEU A 100 -0.18 -18.14 6.61
CA LEU A 100 0.93 -18.22 5.67
C LEU A 100 2.08 -17.28 6.08
N TYR A 101 1.75 -16.04 6.46
CA TYR A 101 2.72 -15.07 6.98
C TYR A 101 3.45 -15.61 8.23
N PHE A 102 2.70 -16.20 9.15
CA PHE A 102 3.26 -16.88 10.33
C PHE A 102 4.22 -18.01 9.92
N GLY A 103 3.80 -18.84 8.96
CA GLY A 103 4.63 -19.90 8.40
C GLY A 103 5.96 -19.39 7.84
N VAL A 104 5.96 -18.27 7.11
CA VAL A 104 7.19 -17.66 6.59
C VAL A 104 8.16 -17.30 7.72
N PHE A 105 7.71 -16.62 8.77
CA PHE A 105 8.58 -16.28 9.91
C PHE A 105 9.04 -17.51 10.69
N LEU A 106 8.20 -18.54 10.80
CA LEU A 106 8.56 -19.80 11.45
C LEU A 106 9.65 -20.53 10.65
N THR A 107 9.50 -20.66 9.32
CA THR A 107 10.52 -21.27 8.45
C THR A 107 11.85 -20.51 8.50
N LEU A 108 11.80 -19.18 8.50
CA LEU A 108 12.95 -18.30 8.64
C LEU A 108 13.66 -18.50 9.98
N SER A 109 12.88 -18.64 11.06
CA SER A 109 13.40 -18.88 12.42
C SER A 109 14.10 -20.23 12.53
N ILE A 110 13.49 -21.29 11.99
CA ILE A 110 14.11 -22.61 11.93
C ILE A 110 15.39 -22.58 11.07
N TRP A 111 15.38 -21.85 9.96
CA TRP A 111 16.56 -21.70 9.11
C TRP A 111 17.72 -21.02 9.83
N VAL A 112 17.49 -19.88 10.49
CA VAL A 112 18.53 -19.18 11.27
C VAL A 112 19.00 -20.03 12.47
N SER A 113 18.08 -20.76 13.11
CA SER A 113 18.40 -21.73 14.16
C SER A 113 19.28 -22.88 13.64
N ALA A 114 19.09 -23.31 12.39
CA ALA A 114 19.94 -24.31 11.75
C ALA A 114 21.36 -23.80 11.48
N LEU A 115 21.53 -22.52 11.13
CA LEU A 115 22.83 -21.91 10.84
C LEU A 115 23.63 -21.62 12.11
N THR A 116 22.94 -21.28 13.20
CA THR A 116 23.59 -20.83 14.44
C THR A 116 23.94 -22.00 15.36
N ARG A 117 25.04 -21.89 16.12
CA ARG A 117 25.43 -22.89 17.13
C ARG A 117 24.83 -22.62 18.51
N ARG A 118 24.71 -21.35 18.88
CA ARG A 118 24.19 -20.92 20.18
C ARG A 118 22.74 -20.42 20.10
N SER A 119 21.92 -20.78 21.07
CA SER A 119 20.51 -20.34 21.17
C SER A 119 20.36 -18.83 21.27
N ALA A 120 21.17 -18.19 22.13
CA ALA A 120 21.16 -16.73 22.32
C ALA A 120 21.53 -15.95 21.05
N SER A 121 22.52 -16.41 20.29
CA SER A 121 22.95 -15.76 19.04
C SER A 121 21.87 -15.86 17.94
N SER A 122 21.14 -16.97 17.88
CA SER A 122 20.04 -17.16 16.92
C SER A 122 18.89 -16.19 17.22
N PHE A 123 18.54 -16.05 18.50
CA PHE A 123 17.50 -15.10 18.94
C PHE A 123 17.85 -13.66 18.56
N LEU A 124 19.07 -13.21 18.85
CA LEU A 124 19.54 -11.86 18.51
C LEU A 124 19.53 -11.61 17.00
N LEU A 125 20.04 -12.55 16.19
CA LEU A 125 20.03 -12.44 14.73
C LEU A 125 18.61 -12.37 14.17
N LEU A 126 17.69 -13.20 14.69
CA LEU A 126 16.29 -13.19 14.27
C LEU A 126 15.59 -11.88 14.64
N LEU A 127 15.88 -11.32 15.82
CA LEU A 127 15.31 -10.05 16.24
C LEU A 127 15.78 -8.89 15.33
N ILE A 128 17.06 -8.88 14.94
CA ILE A 128 17.59 -7.90 13.99
C ILE A 128 16.90 -8.07 12.63
N LEU A 129 16.87 -9.29 12.10
CA LEU A 129 16.25 -9.57 10.80
C LEU A 129 14.77 -9.18 10.80
N TRP A 130 14.05 -9.50 11.87
CA TRP A 130 12.67 -9.10 12.09
C TRP A 130 12.50 -7.58 12.12
N LEU A 131 13.37 -6.85 12.82
CA LEU A 131 13.35 -5.38 12.87
C LEU A 131 13.46 -4.80 11.46
N PHE A 132 14.38 -5.34 10.66
CA PHE A 132 14.53 -4.93 9.27
C PHE A 132 13.28 -5.25 8.44
N ALA A 133 12.77 -6.47 8.54
CA ALA A 133 11.62 -6.93 7.75
C ALA A 133 10.32 -6.18 8.08
N VAL A 134 10.01 -6.00 9.37
CA VAL A 134 8.71 -5.50 9.85
C VAL A 134 8.69 -3.99 10.03
N LEU A 135 9.81 -3.37 10.45
CA LEU A 135 9.85 -1.93 10.73
C LEU A 135 10.60 -1.13 9.67
N ILE A 136 11.84 -1.53 9.34
CA ILE A 136 12.73 -0.68 8.53
C ILE A 136 12.34 -0.69 7.06
N ILE A 137 12.16 -1.86 6.44
CA ILE A 137 11.80 -1.98 5.02
C ILE A 137 10.51 -1.22 4.68
N PRO A 138 9.36 -1.45 5.36
CA PRO A 138 8.13 -0.74 4.99
C PRO A 138 8.26 0.78 5.20
N ARG A 139 8.95 1.26 6.24
CA ARG A 139 9.17 2.70 6.46
C ARG A 139 10.10 3.32 5.42
N SER A 140 11.19 2.64 5.08
CA SER A 140 12.15 3.10 4.08
C SER A 140 11.56 3.09 2.67
N ALA A 141 10.71 2.12 2.33
CA ALA A 141 10.01 2.08 1.05
C ALA A 141 9.15 3.32 0.82
N VAL A 142 8.42 3.78 1.86
CA VAL A 142 7.61 5.01 1.77
C VAL A 142 8.49 6.25 1.59
N LEU A 143 9.61 6.34 2.30
CA LEU A 143 10.55 7.45 2.19
C LEU A 143 11.25 7.50 0.83
N LEU A 144 11.68 6.35 0.31
CA LEU A 144 12.32 6.22 -0.99
C LEU A 144 11.35 6.50 -2.13
N ALA A 145 10.11 6.01 -2.05
CA ALA A 145 9.08 6.38 -3.02
C ALA A 145 8.81 7.90 -3.00
N GLY A 146 8.91 8.53 -1.83
CA GLY A 146 8.81 9.98 -1.70
C GLY A 146 9.90 10.78 -2.41
N ARG A 147 11.07 10.18 -2.63
CA ARG A 147 12.24 10.79 -3.27
C ARG A 147 12.43 10.37 -4.73
N ALA A 148 11.96 9.18 -5.09
CA ALA A 148 12.19 8.59 -6.41
C ALA A 148 11.16 9.02 -7.47
N VAL A 149 10.03 9.60 -7.05
CA VAL A 149 9.02 10.11 -7.98
C VAL A 149 8.75 11.58 -7.67
N ASP A 150 9.26 12.44 -8.55
CA ASP A 150 8.91 13.85 -8.62
C ASP A 150 7.43 13.96 -8.98
N VAL A 151 6.60 14.18 -7.97
CA VAL A 151 5.23 14.63 -8.17
C VAL A 151 5.30 16.13 -8.35
N LEU A 152 4.77 16.65 -9.47
CA LEU A 152 4.74 18.08 -9.78
C LEU A 152 4.37 18.88 -8.52
N PRO A 153 5.28 19.70 -7.97
CA PRO A 153 4.99 20.55 -6.83
C PRO A 153 3.80 21.45 -7.14
N ILE A 154 2.97 21.72 -6.15
CA ILE A 154 1.79 22.60 -6.30
C ILE A 154 2.21 24.00 -6.81
N ASP A 155 3.40 24.45 -6.42
CA ASP A 155 4.00 25.71 -6.89
C ASP A 155 4.35 25.69 -8.38
N GLU A 156 4.75 24.55 -8.94
CA GLU A 156 5.05 24.43 -10.37
C GLU A 156 3.76 24.49 -11.20
N ILE A 157 2.66 23.93 -10.68
CA ILE A 157 1.33 24.05 -11.29
C ILE A 157 0.85 25.51 -11.25
N ALA A 158 1.01 26.18 -10.12
CA ALA A 158 0.62 27.59 -9.96
C ALA A 158 1.42 28.51 -10.89
N THR A 159 2.73 28.28 -11.01
CA THR A 159 3.61 29.06 -11.90
C THR A 159 3.36 28.79 -13.38
N GLN A 160 3.04 27.56 -13.77
CA GLN A 160 2.65 27.27 -15.16
C GLN A 160 1.30 27.90 -15.51
N LYS A 161 0.31 27.84 -14.61
CA LYS A 161 -0.98 28.53 -14.78
C LYS A 161 -0.80 30.04 -14.89
N SER A 162 0.03 30.66 -14.03
CA SER A 162 0.26 32.11 -14.08
C SER A 162 1.01 32.56 -15.34
N ARG A 163 1.96 31.76 -15.84
CA ARG A 163 2.64 32.02 -17.12
C ARG A 163 1.67 31.95 -18.31
N LEU A 164 0.80 30.95 -18.36
CA LEU A 164 -0.21 30.85 -19.43
C LEU A 164 -1.20 32.02 -19.35
N MET A 165 -1.65 32.40 -18.16
CA MET A 165 -2.51 33.59 -17.98
C MET A 165 -1.85 34.86 -18.53
N ALA A 166 -0.56 35.05 -18.28
CA ALA A 166 0.19 36.20 -18.81
C ALA A 166 0.30 36.18 -20.35
N GLN A 167 0.55 35.00 -20.95
CA GLN A 167 0.59 34.83 -22.41
C GLN A 167 -0.76 35.11 -23.07
N LEU A 168 -1.84 34.58 -22.48
CA LEU A 168 -3.21 34.81 -22.96
C LEU A 168 -3.59 36.29 -22.89
N TRP A 169 -3.18 36.99 -21.84
CA TRP A 169 -3.39 38.44 -21.72
C TRP A 169 -2.68 39.24 -22.83
N GLU A 170 -1.47 38.84 -23.22
CA GLU A 170 -0.74 39.46 -24.32
C GLU A 170 -1.36 39.15 -25.69
N GLU A 171 -1.80 37.90 -25.91
CA GLU A 171 -2.53 37.49 -27.12
C GLU A 171 -3.86 38.27 -27.24
N ASP A 172 -4.65 38.33 -26.16
CA ASP A 172 -5.93 39.04 -26.10
C ASP A 172 -5.73 40.54 -26.41
N ARG A 173 -4.68 41.17 -25.86
CA ARG A 173 -4.38 42.58 -26.14
C ARG A 173 -4.12 42.84 -27.62
N LYS A 174 -3.39 41.94 -28.31
CA LYS A 174 -3.11 42.06 -29.74
C LYS A 174 -4.35 41.84 -30.59
N VAL A 175 -5.18 40.87 -30.22
CA VAL A 175 -6.44 40.55 -30.91
C VAL A 175 -7.46 41.69 -30.75
N MET A 176 -7.56 42.28 -29.55
CA MET A 176 -8.34 43.49 -29.27
C MET A 176 -7.89 44.70 -30.10
N ALA A 177 -6.57 44.93 -30.21
CA ALA A 177 -6.02 46.05 -30.97
C ALA A 177 -6.29 45.95 -32.48
N ASN A 178 -6.46 44.73 -33.00
CA ASN A 178 -6.73 44.47 -34.42
C ASN A 178 -8.23 44.35 -34.74
N PHE A 179 -9.11 44.40 -33.74
CA PHE A 179 -10.55 44.36 -33.95
C PHE A 179 -11.03 45.64 -34.66
N ARG A 180 -11.76 45.48 -35.75
CA ARG A 180 -12.44 46.56 -36.46
C ARG A 180 -13.90 46.18 -36.60
N PRO A 181 -14.85 46.98 -36.07
CA PRO A 181 -16.26 46.70 -36.26
C PRO A 181 -16.66 46.82 -37.74
N SER A 182 -17.77 46.18 -38.12
CA SER A 182 -18.38 46.39 -39.44
C SER A 182 -18.75 47.87 -39.64
N GLN A 183 -18.60 48.40 -40.87
CA GLN A 183 -18.97 49.79 -41.21
C GLN A 183 -20.50 49.96 -41.24
N THR A 184 -21.12 49.97 -40.07
CA THR A 184 -22.56 50.14 -39.92
C THR A 184 -22.80 51.43 -39.12
N GLU A 185 -23.72 52.30 -39.56
CA GLU A 185 -24.04 53.57 -38.89
C GLU A 185 -24.73 53.38 -37.53
N ASP A 186 -25.24 52.17 -37.26
CA ASP A 186 -25.96 51.82 -36.03
C ASP A 186 -25.00 51.46 -34.87
N THR A 187 -24.96 52.34 -33.89
CA THR A 187 -24.16 52.20 -32.65
C THR A 187 -24.49 50.93 -31.85
N GLU A 188 -25.75 50.47 -31.89
CA GLU A 188 -26.20 49.25 -31.20
C GLU A 188 -25.67 47.97 -31.86
N ALA A 189 -25.61 47.92 -33.20
CA ALA A 189 -25.07 46.78 -33.93
C ALA A 189 -23.56 46.61 -33.66
N MET A 190 -22.84 47.74 -33.59
CA MET A 190 -21.42 47.78 -33.25
C MET A 190 -21.13 47.27 -31.83
N LEU A 191 -21.95 47.67 -30.86
CA LEU A 191 -21.84 47.21 -29.47
C LEU A 191 -22.12 45.71 -29.34
N ASN A 192 -23.08 45.18 -30.10
CA ASN A 192 -23.39 43.75 -30.10
C ASN A 192 -22.29 42.91 -30.76
N GLU A 193 -21.71 43.35 -31.89
CA GLU A 193 -20.56 42.68 -32.50
C GLU A 193 -19.35 42.65 -31.57
N PHE A 194 -19.06 43.77 -30.90
CA PHE A 194 -17.98 43.84 -29.92
C PHE A 194 -18.25 42.90 -28.73
N ASN A 195 -19.49 42.86 -28.21
CA ASN A 195 -19.86 41.95 -27.13
C ASN A 195 -19.71 40.47 -27.54
N GLN A 196 -20.13 40.11 -28.76
CA GLN A 196 -19.96 38.75 -29.28
C GLN A 196 -18.47 38.38 -29.45
N PHE A 197 -17.65 39.29 -29.99
CA PHE A 197 -16.21 39.09 -30.09
C PHE A 197 -15.54 38.91 -28.72
N MET A 198 -15.96 39.72 -27.74
CA MET A 198 -15.48 39.60 -26.36
C MET A 198 -15.89 38.28 -25.71
N GLN A 199 -17.09 37.78 -26.00
CA GLN A 199 -17.55 36.47 -25.55
C GLN A 199 -16.74 35.34 -26.19
N ASP A 200 -16.54 35.35 -27.51
CA ASP A 200 -15.77 34.31 -28.22
C ASP A 200 -14.30 34.27 -27.75
N GLN A 201 -13.68 35.43 -27.51
CA GLN A 201 -12.33 35.50 -26.93
C GLN A 201 -12.30 35.02 -25.48
N ALA A 202 -13.31 35.34 -24.67
CA ALA A 202 -13.42 34.84 -23.31
C ALA A 202 -13.57 33.31 -23.28
N GLU A 203 -14.38 32.73 -24.17
CA GLU A 203 -14.54 31.28 -24.31
C GLU A 203 -13.24 30.60 -24.76
N LYS A 204 -12.53 31.15 -25.75
CA LYS A 204 -11.23 30.63 -26.20
C LYS A 204 -10.18 30.63 -25.08
N ARG A 205 -10.14 31.71 -24.28
CA ARG A 205 -9.27 31.81 -23.11
C ARG A 205 -9.62 30.73 -22.10
N GLU A 206 -10.91 30.58 -21.80
CA GLU A 206 -11.38 29.60 -20.85
C GLU A 206 -11.08 28.17 -21.31
N GLN A 207 -11.27 27.85 -22.60
CA GLN A 207 -10.91 26.57 -23.18
C GLN A 207 -9.41 26.27 -23.07
N LYS A 208 -8.54 27.24 -23.38
CA LYS A 208 -7.07 27.07 -23.26
C LYS A 208 -6.65 26.85 -21.80
N LEU A 209 -7.26 27.56 -20.86
CA LEU A 209 -7.00 27.40 -19.43
C LEU A 209 -7.49 26.06 -18.90
N ARG A 210 -8.71 25.65 -19.28
CA ARG A 210 -9.29 24.34 -18.93
C ARG A 210 -8.41 23.20 -19.46
N ALA A 211 -8.00 23.27 -20.73
CA ALA A 211 -7.12 22.28 -21.34
C ALA A 211 -5.74 22.18 -20.65
N LEU A 212 -5.16 23.30 -20.20
CA LEU A 212 -3.91 23.26 -19.43
C LEU A 212 -4.14 22.66 -18.04
N SER A 213 -5.20 23.07 -17.33
CA SER A 213 -5.49 22.50 -16.00
C SER A 213 -5.71 21.00 -16.06
N GLU A 214 -6.47 20.52 -17.05
CA GLU A 214 -6.71 19.08 -17.25
C GLU A 214 -5.40 18.34 -17.50
N ARG A 215 -4.54 18.85 -18.39
CA ARG A 215 -3.21 18.24 -18.65
C ARG A 215 -2.33 18.20 -17.41
N LEU A 216 -2.28 19.27 -16.63
CA LEU A 216 -1.47 19.33 -15.41
C LEU A 216 -2.00 18.39 -14.32
N GLU A 217 -3.31 18.31 -14.17
CA GLU A 217 -3.95 17.38 -13.26
C GLU A 217 -3.77 15.92 -13.69
N GLU A 218 -3.82 15.63 -14.99
CA GLU A 218 -3.48 14.31 -15.54
C GLU A 218 -2.01 13.93 -15.28
N GLN A 219 -1.07 14.84 -15.56
CA GLN A 219 0.35 14.61 -15.29
C GLN A 219 0.61 14.35 -13.81
N ARG A 220 -0.01 15.14 -12.92
CA ARG A 220 0.08 14.94 -11.48
C ARG A 220 -0.53 13.61 -11.05
N ARG A 221 -1.74 13.28 -11.52
CA ARG A 221 -2.40 12.00 -11.23
C ARG A 221 -1.54 10.82 -11.69
N ASN A 222 -0.92 10.91 -12.86
CA ASN A 222 -0.03 9.88 -13.38
C ASN A 222 1.26 9.75 -12.54
N GLY A 223 1.87 10.87 -12.14
CA GLY A 223 3.02 10.90 -11.23
C GLY A 223 2.70 10.30 -9.86
N GLU A 224 1.58 10.68 -9.25
CA GLU A 224 1.12 10.12 -7.98
C GLU A 224 0.86 8.61 -8.08
N ARG A 225 0.21 8.13 -9.16
CA ARG A 225 0.00 6.70 -9.42
C ARG A 225 1.32 5.92 -9.55
N LEU A 226 2.31 6.49 -10.24
CA LEU A 226 3.64 5.90 -10.36
C LEU A 226 4.32 5.81 -9.00
N ARG A 227 4.30 6.90 -8.21
CA ARG A 227 4.86 6.94 -6.86
C ARG A 227 4.24 5.90 -5.95
N GLU A 228 2.91 5.80 -5.96
CA GLU A 228 2.17 4.80 -5.19
C GLU A 228 2.54 3.38 -5.67
N ARG A 229 2.59 3.12 -6.99
CA ARG A 229 3.01 1.82 -7.52
C ARG A 229 4.41 1.43 -7.12
N TRP A 230 5.38 2.35 -7.21
CA TRP A 230 6.77 2.11 -6.79
C TRP A 230 6.88 1.89 -5.28
N ALA A 231 6.14 2.66 -4.48
CA ALA A 231 6.05 2.44 -3.04
C ALA A 231 5.53 1.03 -2.73
N LEU A 232 4.46 0.61 -3.40
CA LEU A 232 3.87 -0.72 -3.24
C LEU A 232 4.81 -1.83 -3.72
N TRP A 233 5.53 -1.63 -4.84
CA TRP A 233 6.49 -2.59 -5.37
C TRP A 233 7.68 -2.79 -4.44
N LEU A 234 8.26 -1.69 -3.94
CA LEU A 234 9.34 -1.74 -2.96
C LEU A 234 8.87 -2.32 -1.63
N ALA A 235 7.64 -2.01 -1.21
CA ALA A 235 7.07 -2.56 0.00
C ALA A 235 6.88 -4.08 -0.10
N ARG A 236 6.42 -4.61 -1.25
CA ARG A 236 6.20 -6.06 -1.47
C ARG A 236 7.44 -6.93 -1.22
N LEU A 237 8.65 -6.37 -1.24
CA LEU A 237 9.87 -7.08 -0.86
C LEU A 237 9.84 -7.57 0.59
N SER A 238 9.07 -6.93 1.48
CA SER A 238 8.87 -7.45 2.83
C SER A 238 7.63 -8.38 2.89
N PRO A 239 7.74 -9.54 3.56
CA PRO A 239 6.59 -10.39 3.83
C PRO A 239 5.46 -9.65 4.55
N THR A 240 5.82 -8.69 5.40
CA THR A 240 4.89 -7.87 6.20
C THR A 240 4.05 -6.96 5.34
N ALA A 241 4.63 -6.24 4.38
CA ALA A 241 3.86 -5.37 3.51
C ALA A 241 3.05 -6.19 2.50
N SER A 242 3.55 -7.33 2.02
CA SER A 242 2.77 -8.24 1.17
C SER A 242 1.51 -8.74 1.89
N PHE A 243 1.63 -9.13 3.17
CA PHE A 243 0.47 -9.49 3.98
C PHE A 243 -0.48 -8.29 4.19
N SER A 244 0.05 -7.12 4.59
CA SER A 244 -0.76 -5.91 4.82
C SER A 244 -1.55 -5.51 3.57
N LEU A 245 -0.92 -5.55 2.40
CA LEU A 245 -1.57 -5.23 1.13
C LEU A 245 -2.64 -6.27 0.74
N ALA A 246 -2.38 -7.55 0.98
CA ALA A 246 -3.37 -8.59 0.77
C ALA A 246 -4.58 -8.39 1.70
N ALA A 247 -4.33 -8.12 2.99
CA ALA A 247 -5.36 -7.86 3.98
C ALA A 247 -6.20 -6.61 3.62
N MET A 248 -5.56 -5.51 3.22
CA MET A 248 -6.24 -4.28 2.78
C MET A 248 -7.08 -4.50 1.52
N ASN A 249 -6.57 -5.26 0.54
CA ASN A 249 -7.31 -5.60 -0.67
C ASN A 249 -8.54 -6.46 -0.36
N LEU A 250 -8.40 -7.46 0.50
CA LEU A 250 -9.49 -8.35 0.90
C LEU A 250 -10.54 -7.64 1.77
N ALA A 251 -10.10 -6.71 2.63
CA ALA A 251 -10.99 -5.88 3.44
C ALA A 251 -11.71 -4.78 2.64
N GLY A 252 -11.33 -4.56 1.37
CA GLY A 252 -11.88 -3.48 0.54
C GLY A 252 -11.43 -2.08 0.95
N THR A 253 -10.47 -1.95 1.86
CA THR A 253 -9.91 -0.68 2.36
C THR A 253 -8.63 -0.26 1.62
N SER A 254 -8.32 -0.92 0.51
CA SER A 254 -7.15 -0.61 -0.32
C SER A 254 -7.23 0.76 -0.99
N LEU A 255 -6.12 1.21 -1.57
CA LEU A 255 -6.02 2.41 -2.41
C LEU A 255 -7.07 2.49 -3.54
N MET A 256 -7.64 1.34 -3.93
CA MET A 256 -8.72 1.27 -4.92
C MET A 256 -10.01 1.96 -4.44
N LEU A 257 -10.27 2.00 -3.12
CA LEU A 257 -11.41 2.70 -2.53
C LEU A 257 -11.30 4.22 -2.72
N LYS A 258 -10.08 4.78 -2.56
CA LYS A 258 -9.80 6.20 -2.82
C LYS A 258 -10.07 6.54 -4.28
N GLN A 259 -9.64 5.68 -5.21
CA GLN A 259 -9.89 5.88 -6.64
C GLN A 259 -11.39 5.81 -6.96
N GLN A 260 -12.09 4.80 -6.47
CA GLN A 260 -13.54 4.67 -6.65
C GLN A 260 -14.31 5.87 -6.08
N TYR A 261 -13.88 6.40 -4.93
CA TYR A 261 -14.49 7.59 -4.34
C TYR A 261 -14.28 8.84 -5.20
N LEU A 262 -13.06 9.04 -5.71
CA LEU A 262 -12.74 10.17 -6.59
C LEU A 262 -13.47 10.07 -7.94
N ASP A 263 -13.53 8.88 -8.52
CA ASP A 263 -14.23 8.62 -9.78
C ASP A 263 -15.75 8.84 -9.61
N ALA A 264 -16.32 8.39 -8.49
CA ALA A 264 -17.71 8.69 -8.15
C ALA A 264 -17.93 10.19 -7.96
N ALA A 265 -17.06 10.89 -7.24
CA ALA A 265 -17.18 12.33 -7.03
C ALA A 265 -17.12 13.14 -8.34
N ASN A 266 -16.24 12.74 -9.27
CA ASN A 266 -16.15 13.37 -10.59
C ASN A 266 -17.37 13.07 -11.49
N ALA A 267 -18.04 11.92 -11.30
CA ALA A 267 -19.24 11.58 -12.05
C ALA A 267 -20.50 12.36 -11.59
N TYR A 268 -20.44 13.01 -10.42
CA TYR A 268 -21.51 13.85 -9.89
C TYR A 268 -21.35 15.35 -10.22
N GLN A 269 -20.22 15.77 -10.79
CA GLN A 269 -19.97 17.15 -11.25
C GLN A 269 -20.30 17.30 -12.73
#